data_AF-D9WCY8-F1
#
_entry.id   AF-D9WCY8-F1
#
_cell.length_a   1.000
_cell.length_b   1.000
_cell.length_c   1.000
_cell.angle_alpha   90.00
_cell.angle_beta   90.00
_cell.angle_gamma   90.00
#
_symmetry.space_group_name_H-M   'P 1'
#
loop_
_entity.id
_entity.type
_entity.pdbx_description
1 polymer ?
#
loop_
_entity_poly.entity_id
_entity_poly.type
_entity_poly.pdbx_seq_one_letter_code
_entity_poly.pdbx_strand_id
1 'polypeptide(L)'
;MLHGIDVSSHQSSFDTDGLAFVFIKATEGRSYINPKQSSQAAKARKAGCVVGFYHFLWPGNIAAQARYFVEKCASQKHDLLAVDWETTGSGTYASNAEKDRFIREVKKLRPTHRVLLYCNRNFWLNHDTTSYAGDGLWIADYVSAGKPRIKAKWRIHQYTDRPVDKNLADFSSKASLKTWATVTRVANAVEDLMDGDDDEEERQQSEA
;
A
#
# COMPACT_ATOMS: atom_id res chain seq x y z
N MET A 1 -20.57 1.31 4.40
CA MET A 1 -19.23 1.49 3.81
C MET A 1 -18.38 2.24 4.81
N LEU A 2 -17.09 1.95 4.88
CA LEU A 2 -16.21 2.46 5.94
C LEU A 2 -15.43 3.67 5.44
N HIS A 3 -15.58 4.81 6.09
CA HIS A 3 -14.78 5.99 5.77
C HIS A 3 -13.43 5.95 6.49
N GLY A 4 -12.40 6.45 5.81
CA GLY A 4 -11.08 6.65 6.36
C GLY A 4 -10.41 7.84 5.69
N ILE A 5 -9.20 8.14 6.13
CA ILE A 5 -8.35 9.16 5.52
C ILE A 5 -6.93 8.60 5.37
N ASP A 6 -6.12 9.29 4.61
CA ASP A 6 -4.67 9.15 4.70
C ASP A 6 -4.01 10.51 5.00
N VAL A 7 -2.89 10.45 5.72
CA VAL A 7 -2.19 11.64 6.21
C VAL A 7 -0.68 11.48 6.10
N SER A 8 0.01 12.60 6.01
CA SER A 8 1.47 12.69 5.99
C SER A 8 1.97 13.75 6.98
N SER A 9 3.23 14.16 6.85
CA SER A 9 3.77 15.26 7.63
C SER A 9 3.10 16.61 7.31
N HIS A 10 2.39 16.72 6.18
CA HIS A 10 1.63 17.93 5.81
C HIS A 10 0.47 18.20 6.78
N GLN A 11 -0.12 17.17 7.37
CA GLN A 11 -1.17 17.31 8.38
C GLN A 11 -0.55 17.29 9.78
N SER A 12 -0.50 18.46 10.45
CA SER A 12 -0.11 18.56 11.87
C SER A 12 -1.12 17.89 12.80
N SER A 13 -2.39 17.84 12.41
CA SER A 13 -3.48 17.12 13.09
C SER A 13 -4.58 16.80 12.07
N PHE A 14 -5.49 15.90 12.42
CA PHE A 14 -6.66 15.51 11.64
C PHE A 14 -7.82 15.14 12.58
N ASP A 15 -9.06 15.19 12.11
CA ASP A 15 -10.20 14.67 12.88
C ASP A 15 -10.34 13.16 12.69
N THR A 16 -10.69 12.46 13.77
CA THR A 16 -10.94 11.01 13.77
C THR A 16 -12.42 10.66 13.83
N ASP A 17 -13.31 11.63 14.03
CA ASP A 17 -14.74 11.35 14.14
C ASP A 17 -15.28 10.65 12.89
N GLY A 18 -16.10 9.63 13.10
CA GLY A 18 -16.64 8.78 12.04
C GLY A 18 -15.63 7.91 11.28
N LEU A 19 -14.32 7.93 11.59
CA LEU A 19 -13.31 7.17 10.85
C LEU A 19 -13.20 5.71 11.31
N ALA A 20 -13.22 4.81 10.34
CA ALA A 20 -12.97 3.39 10.54
C ALA A 20 -11.48 3.05 10.45
N PHE A 21 -10.72 3.76 9.61
CA PHE A 21 -9.29 3.53 9.38
C PHE A 21 -8.53 4.81 9.02
N VAL A 22 -7.21 4.79 9.22
CA VAL A 22 -6.30 5.89 8.85
C VAL A 22 -5.00 5.30 8.28
N PHE A 23 -4.60 5.70 7.08
CA PHE A 23 -3.26 5.44 6.53
C PHE A 23 -2.31 6.60 6.82
N ILE A 24 -1.06 6.29 7.13
CA ILE A 24 -0.08 7.28 7.57
C ILE A 24 1.22 7.12 6.79
N LYS A 25 1.73 8.20 6.18
CA LYS A 25 3.05 8.15 5.53
C LYS A 25 4.09 7.74 6.56
N ALA A 26 4.83 6.68 6.31
CA ALA A 26 5.93 6.27 7.18
C ALA A 26 7.27 6.76 6.64
N THR A 27 7.53 6.46 5.37
CA THR A 27 8.83 6.65 4.73
C THR A 27 8.67 7.01 3.27
N GLU A 28 9.75 7.56 2.69
CA GLU A 28 9.86 7.81 1.25
C GLU A 28 11.30 7.54 0.83
N GLY A 29 11.45 6.78 -0.27
CA GLY A 29 12.76 6.42 -0.79
C GLY A 29 13.62 5.69 0.25
N ARG A 30 14.81 6.22 0.55
CA ARG A 30 15.75 5.58 1.49
C ARG A 30 16.21 6.49 2.62
N SER A 31 15.59 7.65 2.78
CA SER A 31 16.13 8.71 3.63
C SER A 31 15.07 9.49 4.39
N TYR A 32 13.85 9.61 3.87
CA TYR A 32 12.80 10.36 4.54
C TYR A 32 12.01 9.49 5.51
N ILE A 33 11.77 10.00 6.72
CA ILE A 33 10.86 9.44 7.70
C ILE A 33 9.84 10.52 8.02
N ASN A 34 8.55 10.17 8.07
CA ASN A 34 7.55 11.09 8.60
C ASN A 34 7.76 11.26 10.12
N PRO A 35 8.15 12.44 10.62
CA PRO A 35 8.41 12.64 12.04
C PRO A 35 7.13 12.56 12.90
N LYS A 36 5.96 12.61 12.27
CA LYS A 36 4.65 12.58 12.94
C LYS A 36 4.02 11.18 12.97
N GLN A 37 4.63 10.17 12.33
CA GLN A 37 3.96 8.87 12.13
C GLN A 37 3.49 8.22 13.44
N SER A 38 4.30 8.30 14.51
CA SER A 38 3.98 7.69 15.80
C SER A 38 2.82 8.39 16.50
N SER A 39 2.79 9.74 16.49
CA SER A 39 1.72 10.50 17.13
C SER A 39 0.41 10.43 16.33
N GLN A 40 0.49 10.44 15.00
CA GLN A 40 -0.66 10.22 14.11
C GLN A 40 -1.27 8.83 14.34
N ALA A 41 -0.42 7.79 14.44
CA ALA A 41 -0.88 6.43 14.66
C ALA A 41 -1.46 6.24 16.06
N ALA A 42 -0.86 6.83 17.10
CA ALA A 42 -1.41 6.81 18.45
C ALA A 42 -2.79 7.47 18.52
N LYS A 43 -2.98 8.60 17.83
CA LYS A 43 -4.27 9.28 17.73
C LYS A 43 -5.33 8.41 17.05
N ALA A 44 -5.00 7.81 15.89
CA ALA A 44 -5.92 6.91 15.19
C ALA A 44 -6.28 5.67 16.03
N ARG A 45 -5.31 5.03 16.69
CA ARG A 45 -5.57 3.88 17.58
C ARG A 45 -6.44 4.26 18.78
N LYS A 46 -6.24 5.44 19.39
CA LYS A 46 -7.07 5.92 20.50
C LYS A 46 -8.53 6.12 20.09
N ALA A 47 -8.79 6.52 18.85
CA ALA A 47 -10.12 6.58 18.25
C ALA A 47 -10.66 5.19 17.79
N GLY A 48 -9.92 4.13 18.04
CA GLY A 48 -10.27 2.76 17.70
C GLY A 48 -10.20 2.44 16.21
N CYS A 49 -9.59 3.31 15.39
CA CYS A 49 -9.41 3.10 13.95
C CYS A 49 -8.44 1.93 13.68
N VAL A 50 -8.62 1.26 12.54
CA VAL A 50 -7.57 0.41 11.96
C VAL A 50 -6.47 1.31 11.41
N VAL A 51 -5.22 1.02 11.73
CA VAL A 51 -4.09 1.83 11.28
C VAL A 51 -3.41 1.16 10.09
N GLY A 52 -3.07 1.98 9.11
CA GLY A 52 -2.21 1.61 7.99
C GLY A 52 -1.02 2.56 7.88
N PHE A 53 0.05 2.09 7.24
CA PHE A 53 1.20 2.91 6.90
C PHE A 53 1.54 2.75 5.43
N TYR A 54 2.03 3.82 4.80
CA TYR A 54 2.47 3.75 3.40
C TYR A 54 3.91 4.24 3.20
N HIS A 55 4.54 3.68 2.17
CA HIS A 55 5.86 4.04 1.69
C HIS A 55 5.74 4.66 0.29
N PHE A 56 6.23 5.89 0.13
CA PHE A 56 6.31 6.54 -1.18
C PHE A 56 7.51 6.01 -1.97
N LEU A 57 7.23 5.26 -3.03
CA LEU A 57 8.21 4.47 -3.76
C LEU A 57 9.01 5.31 -4.75
N TRP A 58 10.33 5.14 -4.75
CA TRP A 58 11.23 5.68 -5.76
C TRP A 58 11.73 4.58 -6.72
N PRO A 59 12.18 4.89 -7.95
CA PRO A 59 12.91 3.94 -8.77
C PRO A 59 14.23 3.50 -8.13
N GLY A 60 14.65 2.27 -8.41
CA GLY A 60 15.92 1.69 -8.00
C GLY A 60 16.01 1.31 -6.52
N ASN A 61 17.02 0.51 -6.16
CA ASN A 61 17.31 0.15 -4.75
C ASN A 61 16.13 -0.46 -3.98
N ILE A 62 15.25 -1.19 -4.66
CA ILE A 62 13.96 -1.63 -4.13
C ILE A 62 14.06 -2.43 -2.83
N ALA A 63 14.99 -3.39 -2.73
CA ALA A 63 15.20 -4.12 -1.49
C ALA A 63 15.69 -3.23 -0.33
N ALA A 64 16.46 -2.18 -0.62
CA ALA A 64 16.88 -1.23 0.40
C ALA A 64 15.71 -0.33 0.83
N GLN A 65 14.85 0.10 -0.09
CA GLN A 65 13.62 0.83 0.24
C GLN A 65 12.66 -0.03 1.09
N ALA A 66 12.48 -1.32 0.74
CA ALA A 66 11.64 -2.23 1.51
C ALA A 66 12.19 -2.43 2.94
N ARG A 67 13.49 -2.67 3.10
CA ARG A 67 14.15 -2.72 4.42
C ARG A 67 13.96 -1.42 5.20
N TYR A 68 14.20 -0.29 4.54
CA TYR A 68 14.05 1.03 5.15
C TYR A 68 12.62 1.27 5.64
N PHE A 69 11.61 0.92 4.83
CA PHE A 69 10.22 1.00 5.24
C PHE A 69 9.94 0.15 6.48
N VAL A 70 10.30 -1.14 6.47
CA VAL A 70 9.96 -2.02 7.60
C VAL A 70 10.72 -1.67 8.88
N GLU A 71 11.96 -1.16 8.79
CA GLU A 71 12.77 -0.78 9.95
C GLU A 71 12.34 0.56 10.56
N LYS A 72 11.90 1.51 9.74
CA LYS A 72 11.55 2.87 10.18
C LYS A 72 10.06 3.09 10.40
N CYS A 73 9.20 2.19 9.92
CA CYS A 73 7.76 2.29 10.10
C CYS A 73 7.35 1.99 11.55
N ALA A 74 6.53 2.85 12.15
CA ALA A 74 5.96 2.70 13.49
C ALA A 74 4.77 1.71 13.54
N SER A 75 4.65 0.84 12.54
CA SER A 75 3.61 -0.19 12.47
C SER A 75 3.74 -1.20 13.62
N GLN A 76 2.60 -1.58 14.16
CA GLN A 76 2.45 -2.73 15.04
C GLN A 76 2.01 -3.94 14.22
N LYS A 77 2.09 -5.13 14.82
CA LYS A 77 1.59 -6.37 14.21
C LYS A 77 0.13 -6.17 13.75
N HIS A 78 -0.19 -6.61 12.55
CA HIS A 78 -1.52 -6.51 11.93
C HIS A 78 -2.01 -5.11 11.53
N ASP A 79 -1.18 -4.07 11.66
CA ASP A 79 -1.45 -2.84 10.91
C ASP A 79 -1.36 -3.13 9.39
N LEU A 80 -2.03 -2.32 8.59
CA LEU A 80 -1.94 -2.42 7.14
C LEU A 80 -0.65 -1.74 6.64
N LEU A 81 -0.05 -2.27 5.58
CA LEU A 81 1.06 -1.62 4.88
C LEU A 81 0.65 -1.35 3.44
N ALA A 82 1.17 -0.29 2.84
CA ALA A 82 0.96 0.01 1.44
C ALA A 82 2.24 0.52 0.78
N VAL A 83 2.43 0.18 -0.48
CA VAL A 83 3.34 0.92 -1.36
C VAL A 83 2.53 1.98 -2.10
N ASP A 84 3.04 3.21 -2.11
CA ASP A 84 2.50 4.31 -2.89
C ASP A 84 3.35 4.44 -4.17
N TRP A 85 2.75 4.03 -5.29
CA TRP A 85 3.39 4.00 -6.60
C TRP A 85 2.81 5.09 -7.50
N GLU A 86 3.55 6.19 -7.59
CA GLU A 86 3.21 7.33 -8.41
C GLU A 86 4.47 8.12 -8.85
N THR A 87 4.26 9.21 -9.56
CA THR A 87 5.36 10.08 -10.02
C THR A 87 6.01 10.80 -8.84
N THR A 88 7.30 10.55 -8.66
CA THR A 88 8.15 11.21 -7.67
C THR A 88 8.31 12.72 -7.91
N GLY A 89 8.82 13.43 -6.91
CA GLY A 89 9.17 14.85 -7.05
C GLY A 89 10.22 15.15 -8.12
N SER A 90 10.94 14.15 -8.65
CA SER A 90 11.88 14.32 -9.77
C SER A 90 11.27 14.00 -11.15
N GLY A 91 9.96 13.74 -11.21
CA GLY A 91 9.29 13.35 -12.46
C GLY A 91 9.54 11.90 -12.89
N THR A 92 10.15 11.08 -12.02
CA THR A 92 10.40 9.65 -12.28
C THR A 92 9.40 8.76 -11.54
N TYR A 93 9.28 7.50 -11.92
CA TYR A 93 8.47 6.51 -11.20
C TYR A 93 9.11 5.13 -11.34
N ALA A 94 8.93 4.27 -10.32
CA ALA A 94 9.43 2.91 -10.35
C ALA A 94 8.77 2.11 -11.49
N SER A 95 9.45 1.13 -12.08
CA SER A 95 8.82 0.25 -13.07
C SER A 95 7.81 -0.72 -12.43
N ASN A 96 7.02 -1.42 -13.25
CA ASN A 96 6.14 -2.50 -12.80
C ASN A 96 6.89 -3.56 -11.98
N ALA A 97 8.02 -4.04 -12.49
CA ALA A 97 8.85 -5.04 -11.82
C ALA A 97 9.37 -4.54 -10.46
N GLU A 98 9.72 -3.26 -10.38
CA GLU A 98 10.18 -2.63 -9.14
C GLU A 98 9.07 -2.49 -8.10
N LYS A 99 7.88 -2.04 -8.50
CA LYS A 99 6.68 -2.04 -7.65
C LYS A 99 6.38 -3.44 -7.12
N ASP A 100 6.31 -4.44 -7.99
CA ASP A 100 5.96 -5.80 -7.60
C ASP A 100 6.98 -6.38 -6.63
N ARG A 101 8.26 -6.17 -6.95
CA ARG A 101 9.36 -6.58 -6.09
C ARG A 101 9.27 -5.92 -4.72
N PHE A 102 8.96 -4.62 -4.65
CA PHE A 102 8.79 -3.94 -3.36
C PHE A 102 7.70 -4.61 -2.52
N ILE A 103 6.53 -4.86 -3.11
CA ILE A 103 5.39 -5.50 -2.43
C ILE A 103 5.79 -6.89 -1.92
N ARG A 104 6.42 -7.72 -2.76
CA ARG A 104 6.88 -9.07 -2.36
C ARG A 104 7.91 -9.02 -1.22
N GLU A 105 8.89 -8.11 -1.29
CA GLU A 105 9.90 -7.95 -0.24
C GLU A 105 9.29 -7.50 1.09
N VAL A 106 8.35 -6.54 1.08
CA VAL A 106 7.67 -6.13 2.32
C VAL A 106 6.83 -7.27 2.89
N LYS A 107 6.12 -8.04 2.06
CA LYS A 107 5.36 -9.23 2.50
C LYS A 107 6.28 -10.27 3.16
N LYS A 108 7.47 -10.49 2.61
CA LYS A 108 8.50 -11.40 3.18
C LYS A 108 9.02 -10.89 4.52
N LEU A 109 9.31 -9.59 4.64
CA LEU A 109 9.86 -8.97 5.85
C LEU A 109 8.81 -8.78 6.96
N ARG A 110 7.53 -8.69 6.60
CA ARG A 110 6.40 -8.47 7.51
C ARG A 110 5.26 -9.47 7.24
N PRO A 111 5.46 -10.78 7.50
CA PRO A 111 4.49 -11.83 7.13
C PRO A 111 3.15 -11.76 7.89
N THR A 112 3.08 -10.94 8.95
CA THR A 112 1.87 -10.71 9.74
C THR A 112 1.02 -9.56 9.24
N HIS A 113 1.48 -8.83 8.23
CA HIS A 113 0.85 -7.63 7.68
C HIS A 113 0.24 -7.93 6.32
N ARG A 114 -0.87 -7.25 6.02
CA ARG A 114 -1.37 -7.13 4.64
C ARG A 114 -0.62 -5.99 3.95
N VAL A 115 -0.23 -6.18 2.70
CA VAL A 115 0.52 -5.20 1.90
C VAL A 115 -0.27 -4.85 0.65
N LEU A 116 -0.74 -3.61 0.56
CA LEU A 116 -1.55 -3.09 -0.54
C LEU A 116 -0.69 -2.33 -1.55
N LEU A 117 -1.21 -2.19 -2.77
CA LEU A 117 -0.75 -1.20 -3.73
C LEU A 117 -1.66 0.02 -3.68
N TYR A 118 -1.09 1.20 -3.47
CA TYR A 118 -1.71 2.47 -3.82
C TYR A 118 -1.19 2.96 -5.17
N CYS A 119 -2.10 3.41 -6.03
CA CYS A 119 -1.79 4.21 -7.20
C CYS A 119 -3.03 4.99 -7.66
N ASN A 120 -2.83 6.01 -8.51
CA ASN A 120 -3.94 6.70 -9.14
C ASN A 120 -4.48 5.94 -10.38
N ARG A 121 -5.67 6.32 -10.84
CA ARG A 121 -6.32 5.71 -12.00
C ARG A 121 -5.45 5.71 -13.27
N ASN A 122 -4.64 6.73 -13.50
CA ASN A 122 -3.76 6.77 -14.66
C ASN A 122 -2.66 5.71 -14.57
N PHE A 123 -2.00 5.61 -13.41
CA PHE A 123 -1.00 4.56 -13.16
C PHE A 123 -1.63 3.18 -13.34
N TRP A 124 -2.81 2.94 -12.75
CA TRP A 124 -3.50 1.66 -12.89
C TRP A 124 -3.89 1.29 -14.33
N LEU A 125 -4.39 2.24 -15.12
CA LEU A 125 -4.92 1.94 -16.46
C LEU A 125 -3.87 1.99 -17.57
N ASN A 126 -2.83 2.81 -17.41
CA ASN A 126 -1.92 3.16 -18.49
C ASN A 126 -0.44 2.81 -18.21
N HIS A 127 -0.07 2.60 -16.95
CA HIS A 127 1.31 2.23 -16.58
C HIS A 127 1.41 0.81 -16.05
N ASP A 128 0.42 0.35 -15.27
CA ASP A 128 0.41 -0.99 -14.72
C ASP A 128 0.13 -2.03 -15.81
N THR A 129 0.99 -3.04 -15.90
CA THR A 129 0.85 -4.15 -16.87
C THR A 129 0.81 -5.52 -16.19
N THR A 130 0.93 -5.56 -14.86
CA THR A 130 1.07 -6.80 -14.07
C THR A 130 -0.19 -7.10 -13.27
N SER A 131 -1.02 -6.09 -13.01
CA SER A 131 -2.16 -6.11 -12.10
C SER A 131 -1.83 -6.57 -10.67
N TYR A 132 -0.55 -6.67 -10.31
CA TYR A 132 -0.14 -7.16 -9.01
C TYR A 132 -0.29 -6.07 -7.94
N ALA A 133 -1.33 -6.20 -7.13
CA ALA A 133 -1.71 -5.25 -6.08
C ALA A 133 -1.44 -5.76 -4.66
N GLY A 134 -0.66 -6.84 -4.51
CA GLY A 134 -0.44 -7.50 -3.23
C GLY A 134 -1.74 -8.06 -2.63
N ASP A 135 -2.07 -7.65 -1.40
CA ASP A 135 -3.30 -8.05 -0.70
C ASP A 135 -4.53 -7.20 -1.08
N GLY A 136 -4.35 -6.12 -1.83
CA GLY A 136 -5.47 -5.29 -2.27
C GLY A 136 -5.04 -4.00 -2.96
N LEU A 137 -5.86 -3.57 -3.93
CA LEU A 137 -5.70 -2.28 -4.59
C LEU A 137 -6.35 -1.16 -3.77
N TRP A 138 -5.57 -0.15 -3.46
CA TRP A 138 -6.00 1.16 -3.01
C TRP A 138 -5.92 2.12 -4.21
N ILE A 139 -7.07 2.44 -4.81
CA ILE A 139 -7.13 3.24 -6.03
C ILE A 139 -7.47 4.70 -5.70
N ALA A 140 -6.73 5.66 -6.25
CA ALA A 140 -7.14 7.05 -6.28
C ALA A 140 -7.90 7.39 -7.58
N ASP A 141 -9.16 7.78 -7.43
CA ASP A 141 -10.01 8.30 -8.50
C ASP A 141 -10.99 9.33 -7.92
N TYR A 142 -10.84 10.61 -8.22
CA TYR A 142 -11.64 11.66 -7.58
C TYR A 142 -13.04 11.77 -8.19
N VAL A 143 -13.91 10.82 -7.81
CA VAL A 143 -15.32 10.68 -8.19
C VAL A 143 -16.17 10.33 -6.96
N SER A 144 -17.45 10.02 -7.13
CA SER A 144 -18.30 9.57 -6.02
C SER A 144 -17.64 8.41 -5.25
N ALA A 145 -17.66 8.52 -3.91
CA ALA A 145 -17.12 7.49 -3.02
C ALA A 145 -17.65 6.09 -3.39
N GLY A 146 -16.73 5.12 -3.44
CA GLY A 146 -17.04 3.74 -3.80
C GLY A 146 -17.34 3.45 -5.27
N LYS A 147 -17.15 4.42 -6.17
CA LYS A 147 -17.38 4.24 -7.62
C LYS A 147 -16.16 4.58 -8.48
N PRO A 148 -14.95 4.04 -8.19
CA PRO A 148 -13.79 4.32 -9.02
C PRO A 148 -14.03 3.79 -10.45
N ARG A 149 -13.56 4.52 -11.46
CA ARG A 149 -13.73 4.21 -12.89
C ARG A 149 -12.71 3.17 -13.36
N ILE A 150 -12.64 2.04 -12.67
CA ILE A 150 -11.82 0.87 -13.01
C ILE A 150 -12.68 -0.39 -12.96
N LYS A 151 -12.26 -1.43 -13.70
CA LYS A 151 -12.93 -2.75 -13.67
C LYS A 151 -12.38 -3.67 -12.59
N ALA A 152 -11.15 -3.42 -12.12
CA ALA A 152 -10.47 -4.27 -11.16
C ALA A 152 -11.11 -4.20 -9.77
N LYS A 153 -10.97 -5.30 -9.02
CA LYS A 153 -11.37 -5.33 -7.61
C LYS A 153 -10.46 -4.39 -6.81
N TRP A 154 -11.08 -3.56 -5.98
CA TRP A 154 -10.37 -2.65 -5.08
C TRP A 154 -10.77 -2.94 -3.63
N ARG A 155 -9.90 -2.52 -2.70
CA ARG A 155 -10.16 -2.58 -1.26
C ARG A 155 -10.37 -1.20 -0.67
N ILE A 156 -9.68 -0.21 -1.20
CA ILE A 156 -9.78 1.17 -0.76
C ILE A 156 -9.90 2.06 -2.00
N HIS A 157 -10.79 3.04 -1.93
CA HIS A 157 -10.97 4.07 -2.95
C HIS A 157 -10.71 5.44 -2.32
N GLN A 158 -9.63 6.11 -2.72
CA GLN A 158 -9.40 7.52 -2.41
C GLN A 158 -10.22 8.37 -3.39
N TYR A 159 -11.26 9.03 -2.87
CA TYR A 159 -12.29 9.66 -3.70
C TYR A 159 -12.24 11.20 -3.69
N THR A 160 -11.38 11.80 -2.87
CA THR A 160 -11.07 13.24 -2.86
C THR A 160 -9.75 13.47 -2.14
N ASP A 161 -9.01 14.51 -2.56
CA ASP A 161 -7.78 15.03 -1.93
C ASP A 161 -8.05 16.24 -1.03
N ARG A 162 -9.29 16.73 -1.01
CA ARG A 162 -9.70 17.96 -0.29
C ARG A 162 -10.77 17.71 0.78
N PRO A 163 -10.69 18.39 1.94
CA PRO A 163 -9.53 19.19 2.43
C PRO A 163 -8.36 18.32 2.93
N VAL A 164 -8.56 17.01 2.99
CA VAL A 164 -7.60 15.95 3.26
C VAL A 164 -7.99 14.78 2.37
N ASP A 165 -7.05 13.89 2.08
CA ASP A 165 -7.32 12.67 1.35
C ASP A 165 -8.36 11.81 2.07
N LYS A 166 -9.51 11.61 1.43
CA LYS A 166 -10.60 10.79 1.98
C LYS A 166 -10.74 9.49 1.22
N ASN A 167 -10.94 8.44 2.00
CA ASN A 167 -10.96 7.07 1.54
C ASN A 167 -12.25 6.37 1.93
N LEU A 168 -12.64 5.41 1.10
CA LEU A 168 -13.72 4.48 1.36
C LEU A 168 -13.18 3.06 1.26
N ALA A 169 -13.37 2.24 2.28
CA ALA A 169 -12.99 0.83 2.24
C ALA A 169 -14.19 -0.07 1.95
N ASP A 170 -13.97 -1.04 1.07
CA ASP A 170 -14.94 -2.06 0.66
C ASP A 170 -15.02 -3.20 1.68
N PHE A 171 -15.59 -2.87 2.84
CA PHE A 171 -15.90 -3.83 3.91
C PHE A 171 -17.30 -3.57 4.46
N SER A 172 -17.97 -4.66 4.84
CA SER A 172 -19.30 -4.63 5.43
C SER A 172 -19.33 -3.97 6.82
N SER A 173 -18.24 -4.04 7.59
CA SER A 173 -18.16 -3.50 8.94
C SER A 173 -16.72 -3.27 9.39
N LYS A 174 -16.53 -2.44 10.43
CA LYS A 174 -15.22 -2.23 11.06
C LYS A 174 -14.65 -3.54 11.63
N ALA A 175 -15.51 -4.46 12.06
CA ALA A 175 -15.11 -5.79 12.50
C ALA A 175 -14.55 -6.63 11.35
N SER A 176 -15.20 -6.65 10.17
CA SER A 176 -14.69 -7.41 9.02
C SER A 176 -13.38 -6.84 8.48
N LEU A 177 -13.19 -5.51 8.52
CA LEU A 177 -11.90 -4.89 8.23
C LEU A 177 -10.80 -5.35 9.23
N LYS A 178 -11.09 -5.32 10.54
CA LYS A 178 -10.16 -5.78 11.59
C LYS A 178 -9.80 -7.26 11.44
N THR A 179 -10.79 -8.10 11.16
CA THR A 179 -10.57 -9.53 10.90
C THR A 179 -9.67 -9.71 9.69
N TRP A 180 -9.95 -9.04 8.56
CA TRP A 180 -9.12 -9.14 7.36
C TRP A 180 -7.65 -8.73 7.59
N ALA A 181 -7.43 -7.68 8.39
CA ALA A 181 -6.08 -7.22 8.77
C ALA A 181 -5.33 -8.21 9.68
N THR A 182 -6.04 -8.99 10.49
CA THR A 182 -5.46 -9.85 11.53
C THR A 182 -5.39 -11.33 11.17
N VAL A 183 -6.16 -11.80 10.18
CA VAL A 183 -6.12 -13.20 9.72
C VAL A 183 -4.74 -13.49 9.13
N THR A 184 -3.96 -14.25 9.90
CA THR A 184 -2.66 -14.78 9.52
C THR A 184 -2.80 -15.59 8.24
N ARG A 185 -1.89 -15.37 7.29
CA ARG A 185 -1.75 -16.25 6.14
C ARG A 185 -1.35 -17.63 6.65
N VAL A 186 -2.19 -18.63 6.45
CA VAL A 186 -1.68 -20.00 6.43
C VAL A 186 -0.72 -20.03 5.25
N ALA A 187 0.55 -20.34 5.51
CA ALA A 187 1.59 -20.32 4.49
C ALA A 187 1.31 -21.40 3.44
N ASN A 188 0.55 -21.08 2.41
CA ASN A 188 0.60 -21.81 1.16
C ASN A 188 1.78 -21.26 0.37
N ALA A 189 2.98 -21.72 0.73
CA ALA A 189 4.25 -21.31 0.14
C ALA A 189 4.47 -21.84 -1.29
N VAL A 190 3.40 -22.21 -2.00
CA VAL A 190 3.49 -22.95 -3.27
C VAL A 190 3.14 -22.09 -4.50
N GLU A 191 2.34 -21.03 -4.34
CA GLU A 191 1.92 -20.21 -5.50
C GLU A 191 2.86 -19.01 -5.77
N ASP A 192 3.47 -18.40 -4.75
CA ASP A 192 4.33 -17.21 -4.95
C ASP A 192 5.75 -17.55 -5.50
N LEU A 193 6.11 -18.83 -5.67
CA LEU A 193 7.40 -19.29 -6.20
C LEU A 193 7.35 -19.73 -7.68
N MET A 194 6.16 -19.95 -8.26
CA MET A 194 6.04 -20.50 -9.62
C MET A 194 6.08 -19.43 -10.72
N ASP A 195 6.00 -18.15 -10.39
CA ASP A 195 6.08 -17.04 -11.37
C ASP A 195 7.53 -16.52 -11.59
N GLY A 196 8.54 -17.21 -11.05
CA GLY A 196 9.92 -16.70 -10.97
C GLY A 196 10.96 -17.38 -11.87
N ASP A 197 10.68 -18.55 -12.44
CA ASP A 197 11.73 -19.41 -13.03
C ASP A 197 11.61 -19.61 -14.56
N ASP A 198 10.61 -19.07 -15.24
CA ASP A 198 10.39 -19.34 -16.68
C ASP A 198 11.32 -18.55 -17.64
N ASP A 199 12.09 -17.57 -17.15
CA ASP A 199 12.89 -16.69 -18.03
C ASP A 199 14.35 -17.13 -18.24
N GLU A 200 14.84 -18.17 -17.54
CA GLU A 200 16.26 -18.57 -17.59
C GLU A 200 16.56 -19.83 -18.42
N GLU A 201 15.56 -20.69 -18.71
CA GLU A 201 15.76 -21.90 -19.53
C GLU A 201 15.76 -21.66 -21.05
N GLU A 202 15.07 -20.62 -21.56
CA GLU A 202 15.02 -20.37 -23.01
C GLU A 202 16.32 -19.78 -23.60
N ARG A 203 17.24 -19.26 -22.76
CA ARG A 203 18.52 -18.70 -23.25
C ARG A 203 19.63 -19.73 -23.44
N GLN A 204 19.47 -20.97 -23.00
CA GLN A 204 20.50 -22.00 -23.14
C GLN A 204 20.27 -22.96 -24.32
N GLN A 205 19.16 -22.84 -25.05
CA GLN A 205 18.86 -23.69 -26.22
C GLN A 205 19.07 -23.03 -27.58
N SER A 206 19.55 -21.77 -27.63
CA SER A 206 19.86 -21.09 -28.90
C SER A 206 21.34 -21.07 -29.29
N GLU A 207 22.23 -21.73 -28.54
CA GLU A 207 23.69 -21.74 -28.80
C GLU A 207 24.31 -23.15 -28.91
N ALA A 208 23.51 -24.19 -29.19
CA ALA A 208 24.01 -25.55 -29.45
C ALA A 208 23.80 -25.98 -30.91
#